data_AF-A0A7C7P3X7-F1
#
_entry.id   AF-A0A7C7P3X7-F1
#
_cell.length_a   1.000
_cell.length_b   1.000
_cell.length_c   1.000
_cell.angle_alpha   90.00
_cell.angle_beta   90.00
_cell.angle_gamma   90.00
#
_symmetry.space_group_name_H-M   'P 1'
#
loop_
_entity.id
_entity.type
_entity.pdbx_description
1 polymer ?
#
loop_
_entity_poly.entity_id
_entity_poly.type
_entity_poly.pdbx_seq_one_letter_code
_entity_poly.pdbx_strand_id
1 'polypeptide(L)' 'MIEDKNQQRTDLGQIGEFGLIDHLAKNFEIKQSSTIKGIGDDA' A
#
# COMPACT_ATOMS: atom_id res chain seq x y z
N MET A 1 2.78 -24.54 6.37
CA MET A 1 3.23 -24.00 5.06
C MET A 1 4.69 -23.63 5.22
N ILE A 2 5.56 -24.05 4.31
CA ILE A 2 6.96 -23.59 4.31
C ILE A 2 6.97 -22.32 3.47
N GLU A 3 7.26 -21.19 4.10
CA GLU A 3 7.44 -19.93 3.38
C GLU A 3 8.66 -20.04 2.47
N ASP A 4 8.48 -19.74 1.18
CA ASP A 4 9.57 -19.67 0.23
C ASP A 4 10.46 -18.45 0.57
N LYS A 5 11.68 -18.75 1.04
CA LYS A 5 12.65 -17.73 1.46
C LYS A 5 13.26 -16.96 0.29
N ASN A 6 13.00 -17.37 -0.95
CA ASN A 6 13.55 -16.75 -2.16
C ASN A 6 12.60 -15.74 -2.84
N GLN A 7 11.59 -15.22 -2.12
CA GLN A 7 10.78 -14.14 -2.66
C GLN A 7 11.66 -12.93 -3.01
N GLN A 8 11.68 -12.58 -4.30
CA GLN A 8 12.25 -11.30 -4.73
C GLN A 8 11.41 -10.17 -4.14
N ARG A 9 12.07 -9.28 -3.40
CA ARG A 9 11.47 -8.09 -2.81
C ARG A 9 11.93 -6.87 -3.60
N THR A 10 11.06 -5.90 -3.73
CA THR A 10 11.42 -4.58 -4.23
C THR A 10 12.03 -3.77 -3.09
N ASP A 11 13.16 -3.12 -3.34
CA ASP A 11 13.76 -2.21 -2.35
C ASP A 11 12.87 -0.96 -2.20
N LEU A 12 12.66 -0.50 -0.95
CA LEU A 12 11.80 0.66 -0.68
C LEU A 12 12.32 1.93 -1.37
N GLY A 13 13.63 2.11 -1.45
CA GLY A 13 14.25 3.25 -2.12
C GLY A 13 14.02 3.27 -3.64
N GLN A 14 13.76 2.12 -4.25
CA GLN A 14 13.44 2.03 -5.68
C GLN A 14 12.00 2.46 -5.99
N ILE A 15 11.07 2.27 -5.04
CA ILE A 15 9.64 2.56 -5.19
C ILE A 15 9.30 4.01 -4.84
N GLY A 16 10.00 4.60 -3.86
CA GLY A 16 9.73 5.97 -3.39
C GLY A 16 8.41 6.10 -2.61
N GLU A 17 8.17 7.28 -2.02
CA GLU A 17 7.05 7.48 -1.09
C GLU A 17 5.67 7.26 -1.75
N PHE A 18 5.42 7.89 -2.90
CA PHE A 18 4.15 7.77 -3.61
C PHE A 18 3.91 6.35 -4.12
N GLY A 19 4.93 5.68 -4.66
CA GLY A 19 4.80 4.30 -5.11
C GLY A 19 4.54 3.32 -3.97
N LEU A 20 5.05 3.62 -2.76
CA LEU A 20 4.80 2.82 -1.58
C LEU A 20 3.35 2.99 -1.11
N ILE A 21 2.85 4.23 -1.09
CA ILE A 21 1.44 4.52 -0.77
C ILE A 21 0.51 3.78 -1.74
N ASP A 22 0.77 3.85 -3.05
CA ASP A 22 -0.01 3.14 -4.07
C ASP A 22 0.03 1.62 -3.88
N HIS A 23 1.21 1.05 -3.61
CA HIS A 23 1.36 -0.39 -3.39
C HIS A 23 0.53 -0.88 -2.20
N LEU A 24 0.56 -0.13 -1.09
CA LEU A 24 -0.18 -0.45 0.13
C LEU A 24 -1.69 -0.24 -0.04
N ALA A 25 -2.08 0.80 -0.77
CA ALA A 25 -3.48 1.16 -1.00
C ALA A 25 -4.15 0.33 -2.11
N LYS A 26 -3.39 -0.43 -2.91
CA LYS A 26 -3.87 -1.12 -4.13
C LYS A 26 -5.15 -1.94 -3.96
N ASN A 27 -5.33 -2.59 -2.82
CA ASN A 27 -6.50 -3.42 -2.52
C ASN A 27 -7.31 -2.89 -1.32
N PHE A 28 -7.17 -1.60 -1.03
CA PHE A 28 -7.91 -0.94 0.02
C PHE A 28 -9.25 -0.43 -0.52
N GLU A 29 -10.33 -0.76 0.18
CA GLU A 29 -11.68 -0.30 -0.14
C GLU A 29 -12.27 0.41 1.07
N ILE A 30 -12.87 1.59 0.85
CA ILE A 30 -13.61 2.30 1.87
C ILE A 30 -14.95 1.60 2.08
N LYS A 31 -15.13 0.96 3.24
CA LYS A 31 -16.35 0.21 3.59
C LYS A 31 -17.38 1.03 4.36
N GLN A 32 -16.97 2.13 4.97
CA GLN A 32 -17.85 2.99 5.75
C GLN A 32 -18.32 4.15 4.87
N SER A 33 -19.63 4.27 4.69
CA SER A 33 -20.23 5.33 3.87
C SER A 33 -20.05 6.73 4.46
N SER A 34 -19.74 6.82 5.77
CA SER A 34 -19.43 8.08 6.45
C SER A 34 -17.98 8.52 6.30
N THR A 35 -17.11 7.74 5.63
CA THR A 35 -15.73 8.14 5.40
C THR A 35 -15.68 9.32 4.43
N ILE A 36 -15.17 10.45 4.91
CA ILE A 36 -15.06 11.71 4.14
C ILE A 36 -13.70 11.82 3.44
N LYS A 37 -12.64 11.30 4.07
CA LYS A 37 -11.24 11.37 3.61
C LYS A 37 -10.63 9.97 3.49
N GLY A 38 -9.82 9.76 2.46
CA GLY A 38 -9.19 8.47 2.14
C GLY A 38 -7.69 8.42 2.46
N ILE A 39 -7.04 7.35 2.00
CA ILE A 39 -5.56 7.25 2.06
C ILE A 39 -4.97 8.29 1.11
N GLY A 40 -3.93 8.99 1.56
CA GLY A 40 -3.23 10.02 0.77
C GLY A 40 -3.87 11.41 0.80
N ASP A 41 -4.87 11.63 1.66
CA ASP A 41 -5.42 12.97 1.93
C ASP A 41 -4.42 13.81 2.76
N ASP A 42 -4.13 15.02 2.31
CA ASP A 42 -3.12 15.95 2.86
C ASP A 42 -3.75 17.12 3.64
N ALA A 43 -5.07 17.09 3.85
CA ALA A 43 -5.86 18.19 4.40
C ALA A 43 -6.10 18.13 5.92
#